data_AF-A0AA35TMG2-F1
#
_entry.id   AF-A0AA35TMG2-F1
#
_cell.length_a   1.000
_cell.length_b   1.000
_cell.length_c   1.000
_cell.angle_alpha   90.00
_cell.angle_beta   90.00
_cell.angle_gamma   90.00
#
_symmetry.space_group_name_H-M   'P 1'
#
loop_
_entity.id
_entity.type
_entity.pdbx_description
1 polymer ?
#
loop_
_entity_poly.entity_id
_entity_poly.type
_entity_poly.pdbx_seq_one_letter_code
_entity_poly.pdbx_strand_id
1 'polypeptide(L)'
;MKGEVVLLAAVLGHLVLSCSALQPWWSLGFDTCATSNSNCSRCADTHVFDKHQENLCSRHGETEVVRAMSRGILNCIRDCQQQFSNTQWNCTTFNGEYLFGHFIESATRETAMLNAFLSAGATHGIASACHKSTIDGCPCIADQTKREGGITYLQKCNDNVQFAVDFMKNFYGIEDSTDEADLVNKWNNELGYQAVNNRSTYCRCTGLSGSCVVQTCYERAPSVDEIGQKLRNKSLGFDRCATDPTNCTNCADTHVFNTHQEEQCSRHGNTEVVKAISKGALDCIRQCQKKFNNTQWNCTTFNGEYLFGRFIENITRETAVVNSFLSAGAALAVAEACHTGVIDGCPCIASTNYRDDDTTFLHQCNDNVEFAIGFVKNLYNLERSTTKEDVVTRWNNKLGYEAVNRTSTYCRCIGLSGSCVLQSCYQRAPTISEIACELRKKYDGSQKVVEVDSSLYLAGNPDIKALPDFPVHLRNTPNLCIPSPEDNILGTRGRRCEPSISGPDSCSSLCCNNGFESFTYEVPVETCRFVWCCRIECVLEEVITKTGYRCL
;
A
#
# COMPACT_ATOMS: atom_id res chain seq x y z
N MET A 1 -21.01 -61.95 -60.57
CA MET A 1 -22.23 -61.33 -61.13
C MET A 1 -23.35 -61.58 -60.15
N LYS A 2 -24.01 -60.64 -59.48
CA LYS A 2 -24.12 -59.16 -59.51
C LYS A 2 -24.54 -58.82 -58.06
N GLY A 3 -24.01 -57.77 -57.43
CA GLY A 3 -24.51 -56.43 -57.59
C GLY A 3 -25.37 -56.05 -56.38
N GLU A 4 -24.77 -55.22 -55.52
CA GLU A 4 -25.35 -54.25 -54.58
C GLU A 4 -26.58 -54.57 -53.69
N VAL A 5 -26.50 -53.94 -52.51
CA VAL A 5 -27.52 -53.74 -51.47
C VAL A 5 -27.58 -54.84 -50.39
N VAL A 6 -26.94 -54.53 -49.26
CA VAL A 6 -27.38 -54.69 -47.84
C VAL A 6 -26.11 -54.69 -46.99
N LEU A 7 -25.73 -53.51 -46.48
CA LEU A 7 -24.72 -53.37 -45.43
C LEU A 7 -25.31 -52.43 -44.37
N LEU A 8 -26.24 -52.98 -43.60
CA LEU A 8 -26.93 -52.32 -42.49
C LEU A 8 -27.34 -53.38 -41.46
N ALA A 9 -26.36 -53.98 -40.76
CA ALA A 9 -26.55 -54.68 -39.47
C ALA A 9 -25.24 -55.32 -38.94
N ALA A 10 -24.17 -54.54 -38.76
CA ALA A 10 -22.98 -55.02 -38.04
C ALA A 10 -22.23 -53.91 -37.27
N VAL A 11 -22.97 -52.99 -36.62
CA VAL A 11 -22.36 -51.87 -35.86
C VAL A 11 -22.87 -51.72 -34.42
N LEU A 12 -23.88 -52.48 -33.95
CA LEU A 12 -24.45 -52.27 -32.61
C LEU A 12 -24.14 -53.42 -31.63
N GLY A 13 -22.86 -53.69 -31.40
CA GLY A 13 -22.42 -54.79 -30.52
C GLY A 13 -21.18 -54.55 -29.66
N HIS A 14 -20.57 -53.35 -29.66
CA HIS A 14 -19.43 -53.02 -28.78
C HIS A 14 -19.47 -51.55 -28.34
N LEU A 15 -20.48 -51.19 -27.56
CA LEU A 15 -20.62 -49.87 -26.93
C LEU A 15 -20.60 -49.99 -25.40
N VAL A 16 -19.59 -50.65 -24.84
CA VAL A 16 -19.12 -50.38 -23.46
C VAL A 16 -17.61 -50.69 -23.42
N LEU A 17 -16.83 -49.69 -22.99
CA LEU A 17 -15.38 -49.67 -22.65
C LEU A 17 -14.49 -48.82 -23.58
N SER A 18 -13.61 -48.04 -22.93
CA SER A 18 -12.52 -47.19 -23.44
C SER A 18 -12.87 -45.82 -24.06
N CYS A 19 -13.12 -44.85 -23.19
CA CYS A 19 -12.83 -43.44 -23.47
C CYS A 19 -11.35 -43.17 -23.15
N SER A 20 -10.45 -43.30 -24.13
CA SER A 20 -9.11 -42.71 -24.07
C SER A 20 -8.49 -42.59 -25.47
N ALA A 21 -8.13 -41.34 -25.80
CA ALA A 21 -7.21 -40.91 -26.85
C ALA A 21 -7.70 -40.97 -28.32
N LEU A 22 -8.37 -39.89 -28.73
CA LEU A 22 -8.14 -39.28 -30.04
C LEU A 22 -7.66 -37.85 -29.78
N GLN A 23 -6.36 -37.58 -29.96
CA GLN A 23 -5.85 -36.21 -29.99
C GLN A 23 -6.09 -35.59 -31.38
N PRO A 24 -6.57 -34.33 -31.45
CA PRO A 24 -6.78 -33.64 -32.71
C PRO A 24 -5.46 -33.14 -33.33
N TRP A 25 -5.50 -32.87 -34.63
CA TRP A 25 -4.37 -32.89 -35.56
C TRP A 25 -3.55 -31.58 -35.56
N TRP A 26 -3.91 -30.64 -34.68
CA TRP A 26 -3.22 -29.39 -34.40
C TRP A 26 -2.28 -29.50 -33.18
N SER A 27 -2.17 -30.68 -32.57
CA SER A 27 -1.22 -30.97 -31.48
C SER A 27 0.23 -31.22 -31.96
N LEU A 28 0.51 -31.06 -33.25
CA LEU A 28 1.87 -31.18 -33.81
C LEU A 28 2.62 -29.85 -33.63
N GLY A 29 3.07 -29.60 -32.40
CA GLY A 29 3.88 -28.42 -32.06
C GLY A 29 3.91 -28.02 -30.59
N PHE A 30 3.34 -28.81 -29.67
CA PHE A 30 3.40 -28.51 -28.24
C PHE A 30 4.54 -29.26 -27.56
N ASP A 31 5.46 -28.52 -26.94
CA ASP A 31 6.43 -29.09 -26.01
C ASP A 31 5.72 -29.82 -24.87
N THR A 32 6.15 -31.05 -24.65
CA THR A 32 5.40 -32.09 -23.93
C THR A 32 5.41 -31.94 -22.39
N CYS A 33 6.09 -30.94 -21.83
CA CYS A 33 6.08 -30.69 -20.38
C CYS A 33 4.75 -30.12 -19.85
N ALA A 34 4.01 -29.37 -20.68
CA ALA A 34 2.91 -28.53 -20.21
C ALA A 34 1.58 -29.26 -19.97
N THR A 35 1.38 -30.45 -20.58
CA THR A 35 0.06 -31.10 -20.65
C THR A 35 0.01 -32.52 -20.11
N SER A 36 1.16 -33.18 -19.87
CA SER A 36 1.21 -34.51 -19.28
C SER A 36 2.18 -34.51 -18.08
N ASN A 37 1.72 -35.03 -16.95
CA ASN A 37 2.48 -35.11 -15.70
C ASN A 37 3.62 -36.15 -15.74
N SER A 38 4.16 -36.43 -16.93
CA SER A 38 5.10 -37.51 -17.22
C SER A 38 5.86 -37.21 -18.50
N ASN A 39 6.99 -36.49 -18.40
CA ASN A 39 8.22 -36.76 -19.16
C ASN A 39 9.36 -35.73 -18.99
N CYS A 40 9.19 -34.65 -18.23
CA CYS A 40 10.30 -33.71 -17.99
C CYS A 40 11.08 -34.15 -16.75
N SER A 41 11.81 -35.24 -16.92
CA SER A 41 12.66 -35.85 -15.89
C SER A 41 13.99 -35.12 -15.74
N ARG A 42 14.45 -34.38 -16.75
CA ARG A 42 15.74 -33.68 -16.70
C ARG A 42 15.57 -32.20 -16.98
N CYS A 43 16.45 -31.37 -16.41
CA CYS A 43 16.43 -29.93 -16.64
C CYS A 43 16.63 -29.59 -18.13
N ALA A 44 17.46 -30.38 -18.83
CA ALA A 44 17.72 -30.25 -20.27
C ALA A 44 16.52 -30.65 -21.16
N ASP A 45 15.59 -31.45 -20.64
CA ASP A 45 14.41 -31.91 -21.40
C ASP A 45 13.31 -30.83 -21.41
N THR A 46 13.49 -29.73 -20.68
CA THR A 46 12.50 -28.65 -20.62
C THR A 46 12.49 -27.80 -21.88
N HIS A 47 13.61 -27.71 -22.61
CA HIS A 47 13.84 -26.83 -23.78
C HIS A 47 13.54 -25.33 -23.55
N VAL A 48 13.20 -24.94 -22.32
CA VAL A 48 12.84 -23.56 -21.91
C VAL A 48 13.93 -22.94 -21.03
N PHE A 49 14.71 -23.76 -20.33
CA PHE A 49 15.79 -23.25 -19.49
C PHE A 49 16.98 -22.77 -20.32
N ASP A 50 17.51 -21.60 -19.96
CA ASP A 50 18.81 -21.17 -20.45
C ASP A 50 19.94 -22.03 -19.86
N LYS A 51 21.17 -21.83 -20.35
CA LYS A 51 22.32 -22.64 -19.91
C LYS A 51 22.64 -22.46 -18.42
N HIS A 52 22.39 -21.29 -17.85
CA HIS A 52 22.61 -21.01 -16.44
C HIS A 52 21.57 -21.73 -15.57
N GLN A 53 20.29 -21.64 -15.95
CA GLN A 53 19.17 -22.33 -15.34
C GLN A 53 19.32 -23.85 -15.38
N GLU A 54 19.72 -24.41 -16.53
CA GLU A 54 20.02 -25.84 -16.66
C GLU A 54 21.11 -26.28 -15.68
N ASN A 55 22.20 -25.52 -15.59
CA ASN A 55 23.33 -25.82 -14.70
C ASN A 55 22.90 -25.75 -13.23
N LEU A 56 22.12 -24.73 -12.85
CA LEU A 56 21.64 -24.54 -11.49
C LEU A 56 20.65 -25.65 -11.09
N CYS A 57 19.70 -25.97 -11.96
CA CYS A 57 18.74 -27.07 -11.77
C CYS A 57 19.45 -28.43 -11.64
N SER A 58 20.46 -28.70 -12.48
CA SER A 58 21.20 -29.96 -12.47
C SER A 58 22.02 -30.17 -11.19
N ARG A 59 22.47 -29.09 -10.53
CA ARG A 59 23.25 -29.16 -9.27
C ARG A 59 22.40 -29.49 -8.03
N HIS A 60 21.08 -29.34 -8.11
CA HIS A 60 20.18 -29.40 -6.95
C HIS A 60 19.18 -30.56 -7.02
N GLY A 61 19.48 -31.64 -7.74
CA GLY A 61 18.65 -32.85 -7.81
C GLY A 61 17.80 -32.97 -9.08
N GLU A 62 18.16 -32.24 -10.14
CA GLU A 62 17.68 -32.31 -11.54
C GLU A 62 16.16 -32.54 -11.67
N THR A 63 15.72 -33.80 -11.64
CA THR A 63 14.32 -34.22 -11.70
C THR A 63 13.43 -33.64 -10.59
N GLU A 64 13.93 -33.58 -9.36
CA GLU A 64 13.12 -33.17 -8.21
C GLU A 64 12.86 -31.66 -8.20
N VAL A 65 13.82 -30.86 -8.67
CA VAL A 65 13.67 -29.41 -8.85
C VAL A 65 12.58 -29.13 -9.87
N VAL A 66 12.67 -29.72 -11.06
CA VAL A 66 11.68 -29.55 -12.13
C VAL A 66 10.28 -29.92 -11.64
N ARG A 67 10.14 -31.10 -11.00
CA ARG A 67 8.84 -31.56 -10.50
C ARG A 67 8.28 -30.66 -9.40
N ALA A 68 9.11 -30.21 -8.48
CA ALA A 68 8.71 -29.33 -7.39
C ALA A 68 8.23 -27.98 -7.92
N MET A 69 8.99 -27.37 -8.84
CA MET A 69 8.63 -26.11 -9.51
C MET A 69 7.31 -26.25 -10.27
N SER A 70 7.20 -27.22 -11.19
CA SER A 70 5.99 -27.39 -12.01
C SER A 70 4.75 -27.61 -11.15
N ARG A 71 4.85 -28.44 -10.11
CA ARG A 71 3.72 -28.68 -9.20
C ARG A 71 3.33 -27.42 -8.44
N GLY A 72 4.30 -26.67 -7.95
CA GLY A 72 4.06 -25.42 -7.24
C GLY A 72 3.39 -24.38 -8.13
N ILE A 73 3.91 -24.20 -9.35
CA ILE A 73 3.38 -23.29 -10.37
C ILE A 73 1.95 -23.67 -10.74
N LEU A 74 1.69 -24.93 -11.09
CA LEU A 74 0.35 -25.38 -11.49
C LEU A 74 -0.68 -25.23 -10.37
N ASN A 75 -0.28 -25.40 -9.11
CA ASN A 75 -1.18 -25.14 -7.98
C ASN A 75 -1.48 -23.64 -7.84
N CYS A 76 -0.46 -22.78 -7.97
CA CYS A 76 -0.61 -21.32 -7.90
C CYS A 76 -1.49 -20.78 -9.04
N ILE A 77 -1.33 -21.29 -10.26
CA ILE A 77 -2.16 -20.90 -11.41
C ILE A 77 -3.60 -21.35 -11.24
N ARG A 78 -3.84 -22.57 -10.74
CA ARG A 78 -5.21 -23.04 -10.45
C ARG A 78 -5.89 -22.15 -9.42
N ASP A 79 -5.14 -21.76 -8.38
CA ASP A 79 -5.63 -20.85 -7.36
C ASP A 79 -5.90 -19.46 -7.94
N CYS A 80 -5.00 -18.90 -8.76
CA CYS A 80 -5.20 -17.66 -9.53
C CYS A 80 -6.50 -17.71 -10.33
N GLN A 81 -6.73 -18.77 -11.12
CA GLN A 81 -7.95 -18.96 -11.90
C GLN A 81 -9.21 -18.99 -11.03
N GLN A 82 -9.11 -19.59 -9.84
CA GLN A 82 -10.21 -19.63 -8.87
C GLN A 82 -10.47 -18.25 -8.25
N GLN A 83 -9.43 -17.55 -7.78
CA GLN A 83 -9.55 -16.26 -7.11
C GLN A 83 -9.98 -15.12 -8.05
N PHE A 84 -9.65 -15.23 -9.32
CA PHE A 84 -10.02 -14.28 -10.37
C PHE A 84 -11.19 -14.78 -11.24
N SER A 85 -11.91 -15.82 -10.80
CA SER A 85 -13.06 -16.38 -11.55
C SER A 85 -14.17 -15.37 -11.85
N ASN A 86 -14.32 -14.34 -11.02
CA ASN A 86 -15.36 -13.31 -11.16
C ASN A 86 -14.83 -11.97 -11.72
N THR A 87 -13.61 -11.93 -12.26
CA THR A 87 -13.01 -10.74 -12.87
C THR A 87 -12.92 -10.87 -14.39
N GLN A 88 -12.69 -9.76 -15.09
CA GLN A 88 -12.56 -9.75 -16.56
C GLN A 88 -11.41 -10.61 -17.07
N TRP A 89 -10.39 -10.83 -16.24
CA TRP A 89 -9.28 -11.74 -16.46
C TRP A 89 -9.22 -12.75 -15.32
N ASN A 90 -9.03 -14.03 -15.63
CA ASN A 90 -8.94 -15.14 -14.67
C ASN A 90 -7.68 -15.98 -14.89
N CYS A 91 -6.56 -15.33 -15.18
CA CYS A 91 -5.28 -16.00 -15.41
C CYS A 91 -5.25 -16.89 -16.66
N THR A 92 -6.13 -16.59 -17.63
CA THR A 92 -6.21 -17.24 -18.95
C THR A 92 -5.03 -16.96 -19.87
N THR A 93 -4.19 -15.98 -19.54
CA THR A 93 -2.92 -15.72 -20.26
C THR A 93 -1.95 -16.90 -20.13
N PHE A 94 -2.12 -17.77 -19.14
CA PHE A 94 -1.32 -18.97 -18.98
C PHE A 94 -1.78 -20.07 -19.96
N ASN A 95 -0.98 -20.35 -20.99
CA ASN A 95 -1.18 -21.42 -21.96
C ASN A 95 -0.25 -22.65 -21.73
N GLY A 96 0.58 -22.62 -20.68
CA GLY A 96 1.57 -23.67 -20.37
C GLY A 96 2.96 -23.48 -21.00
N GLU A 97 3.10 -22.59 -21.98
CA GLU A 97 4.38 -22.24 -22.62
C GLU A 97 5.33 -21.54 -21.63
N TYR A 98 4.75 -20.73 -20.73
CA TYR A 98 5.46 -19.98 -19.71
C TYR A 98 5.63 -20.74 -18.38
N LEU A 99 5.46 -22.07 -18.38
CA LEU A 99 5.53 -22.90 -17.15
C LEU A 99 6.84 -22.72 -16.38
N PHE A 100 7.92 -22.40 -17.09
CA PHE A 100 9.25 -22.22 -16.51
C PHE A 100 9.77 -20.79 -16.64
N GLY A 101 8.95 -19.86 -17.11
CA GLY A 101 9.23 -18.42 -17.03
C GLY A 101 10.17 -17.87 -18.11
N HIS A 102 10.02 -18.27 -19.38
CA HIS A 102 10.49 -17.37 -20.43
C HIS A 102 9.57 -16.16 -20.44
N PHE A 103 10.12 -14.99 -20.18
CA PHE A 103 9.39 -13.79 -19.80
C PHE A 103 8.29 -13.44 -20.80
N ILE A 104 7.08 -13.14 -20.31
CA ILE A 104 6.05 -12.57 -21.17
C ILE A 104 6.49 -11.15 -21.52
N GLU A 105 6.94 -10.93 -22.76
CA GLU A 105 7.50 -9.65 -23.23
C GLU A 105 6.51 -8.48 -23.13
N SER A 106 5.20 -8.75 -23.05
CA SER A 106 4.21 -7.69 -22.89
C SER A 106 4.15 -7.20 -21.43
N ALA A 107 4.42 -5.91 -21.22
CA ALA A 107 4.35 -5.24 -19.92
C ALA A 107 2.93 -4.79 -19.57
N THR A 108 2.00 -5.74 -19.44
CA THR A 108 0.61 -5.49 -19.03
C THR A 108 0.41 -5.79 -17.54
N ARG A 109 -0.71 -5.31 -16.97
CA ARG A 109 -1.07 -5.63 -15.58
C ARG A 109 -1.27 -7.13 -15.36
N GLU A 110 -1.88 -7.81 -16.33
CA GLU A 110 -2.20 -9.23 -16.29
C GLU A 110 -0.92 -10.08 -16.35
N THR A 111 0.06 -9.69 -17.16
CA THR A 111 1.34 -10.39 -17.27
C THR A 111 2.24 -10.13 -16.08
N ALA A 112 2.23 -8.91 -15.53
CA ALA A 112 2.90 -8.60 -14.26
C ALA A 112 2.37 -9.48 -13.11
N MET A 113 1.05 -9.64 -13.03
CA MET A 113 0.43 -10.52 -12.05
C MET A 113 0.80 -11.99 -12.29
N LEU A 114 0.72 -12.44 -13.55
CA LEU A 114 1.05 -13.81 -13.89
C LEU A 114 2.50 -14.15 -13.49
N ASN A 115 3.47 -13.26 -13.74
CA ASN A 115 4.86 -13.44 -13.32
C ASN A 115 5.01 -13.58 -11.80
N ALA A 116 4.28 -12.77 -11.02
CA ALA A 116 4.28 -12.90 -9.56
C ALA A 116 3.70 -14.25 -9.08
N PHE A 117 2.64 -14.75 -9.71
CA PHE A 117 2.08 -16.09 -9.39
C PHE A 117 3.02 -17.22 -9.79
N LEU A 118 3.70 -17.10 -10.94
CA LEU A 118 4.67 -18.09 -11.41
C LEU A 118 5.88 -18.16 -10.47
N SER A 119 6.47 -17.01 -10.11
CA SER A 119 7.62 -16.97 -9.21
C SER A 119 7.26 -17.44 -7.79
N ALA A 120 6.08 -17.06 -7.27
CA ALA A 120 5.56 -17.54 -6.00
C ALA A 120 5.30 -19.06 -6.02
N GLY A 121 4.68 -19.56 -7.09
CA GLY A 121 4.39 -20.97 -7.28
C GLY A 121 5.66 -21.81 -7.32
N ALA A 122 6.67 -21.39 -8.09
CA ALA A 122 7.96 -22.06 -8.17
C ALA A 122 8.64 -22.11 -6.79
N THR A 123 8.70 -20.97 -6.10
CA THR A 123 9.31 -20.82 -4.77
C THR A 123 8.61 -21.69 -3.73
N HIS A 124 7.28 -21.65 -3.67
CA HIS A 124 6.48 -22.48 -2.76
C HIS A 124 6.68 -23.98 -3.06
N GLY A 125 6.75 -24.35 -4.35
CA GLY A 125 7.02 -25.71 -4.79
C GLY A 125 8.36 -26.25 -4.28
N ILE A 126 9.44 -25.47 -4.45
CA ILE A 126 10.78 -25.80 -3.94
C ILE A 126 10.79 -25.85 -2.41
N ALA A 127 10.26 -24.82 -1.74
CA ALA A 127 10.22 -24.74 -0.27
C ALA A 127 9.53 -25.97 0.36
N SER A 128 8.40 -26.39 -0.21
CA SER A 128 7.68 -27.59 0.24
C SER A 128 8.42 -28.89 -0.10
N ALA A 129 9.25 -28.95 -1.14
CA ALA A 129 10.03 -30.14 -1.46
C ALA A 129 11.22 -30.33 -0.49
N CYS A 130 11.75 -29.24 0.07
CA CYS A 130 12.84 -29.27 1.03
C CYS A 130 12.52 -30.10 2.30
N HIS A 131 11.27 -30.08 2.76
CA HIS A 131 10.89 -30.86 3.95
C HIS A 131 10.92 -32.40 3.74
N LYS A 132 10.99 -32.84 2.47
CA LYS A 132 11.06 -34.25 2.06
C LYS A 132 12.51 -34.67 1.83
N SER A 133 13.45 -33.73 1.89
CA SER A 133 14.87 -33.92 1.57
C SER A 133 15.08 -34.52 0.17
N THR A 134 14.20 -34.16 -0.77
CA THR A 134 14.28 -34.61 -2.17
C THR A 134 15.10 -33.66 -3.05
N ILE A 135 15.39 -32.45 -2.59
CA ILE A 135 16.20 -31.46 -3.32
C ILE A 135 17.59 -31.40 -2.68
N ASP A 136 18.63 -31.61 -3.48
CA ASP A 136 20.01 -31.60 -3.01
C ASP A 136 20.39 -30.20 -2.52
N GLY A 137 21.02 -30.11 -1.35
CA GLY A 137 21.38 -28.84 -0.74
C GLY A 137 20.20 -28.06 -0.13
N CYS A 138 18.99 -28.61 -0.13
CA CYS A 138 17.87 -28.06 0.64
C CYS A 138 17.60 -28.87 1.92
N PRO A 139 18.39 -28.69 2.99
CA PRO A 139 18.17 -29.40 4.24
C PRO A 139 16.88 -28.91 4.87
N CYS A 140 16.16 -29.85 5.48
CA CYS A 140 15.10 -29.48 6.40
C CYS A 140 15.75 -29.05 7.73
N ILE A 141 15.36 -27.89 8.26
CA ILE A 141 15.87 -27.41 9.54
C ILE A 141 15.14 -28.21 10.63
N ALA A 142 15.85 -29.07 11.35
CA ALA A 142 15.34 -29.77 12.51
C ALA A 142 15.91 -29.10 13.77
N ASP A 143 15.05 -28.45 14.56
CA ASP A 143 15.44 -27.88 15.85
C ASP A 143 15.09 -28.80 17.02
N GLN A 144 15.75 -28.61 18.17
CA GLN A 144 15.73 -29.53 19.29
C GLN A 144 14.34 -29.71 19.93
N THR A 145 14.10 -30.88 20.52
CA THR A 145 12.86 -31.19 21.26
C THR A 145 12.75 -30.33 22.52
N LYS A 146 11.62 -29.62 22.67
CA LYS A 146 11.30 -28.80 23.85
C LYS A 146 10.10 -29.37 24.61
N ARG A 147 10.10 -29.26 25.93
CA ARG A 147 8.99 -29.65 26.81
C ARG A 147 8.54 -28.43 27.60
N GLU A 148 7.28 -28.03 27.44
CA GLU A 148 6.73 -26.82 28.06
C GLU A 148 5.28 -27.10 28.47
N GLY A 149 4.92 -26.80 29.72
CA GLY A 149 3.53 -26.94 30.21
C GLY A 149 2.92 -28.37 30.19
N GLY A 150 3.73 -29.43 30.20
CA GLY A 150 3.25 -30.82 30.15
C GLY A 150 2.96 -31.37 28.75
N ILE A 151 3.12 -30.53 27.72
CA ILE A 151 3.03 -30.93 26.30
C ILE A 151 4.45 -31.26 25.81
N THR A 152 4.59 -32.39 25.12
CA THR A 152 5.85 -32.74 24.44
C THR A 152 5.79 -32.25 23.00
N TYR A 153 6.67 -31.31 22.63
CA TYR A 153 6.77 -30.79 21.27
C TYR A 153 7.73 -31.65 20.47
N LEU A 154 7.19 -32.35 19.45
CA LEU A 154 7.99 -33.02 18.44
C LEU A 154 8.05 -32.12 17.22
N GLN A 155 9.21 -31.61 16.84
CA GLN A 155 9.37 -30.80 15.64
C GLN A 155 10.03 -31.69 14.57
N LYS A 156 9.39 -31.87 13.40
CA LYS A 156 10.04 -32.53 12.24
C LYS A 156 10.40 -31.49 11.18
N CYS A 157 11.12 -31.94 10.15
CA CYS A 157 11.51 -31.19 8.95
C CYS A 157 10.57 -30.03 8.58
N ASN A 158 11.04 -28.79 8.75
CA ASN A 158 10.38 -27.58 8.29
C ASN A 158 10.58 -27.38 6.77
N ASP A 159 9.68 -26.61 6.15
CA ASP A 159 9.92 -26.06 4.81
C ASP A 159 11.10 -25.09 4.88
N ASN A 160 11.99 -25.10 3.87
CA ASN A 160 13.12 -24.19 3.82
C ASN A 160 12.84 -23.06 2.80
N VAL A 161 12.00 -22.12 3.23
CA VAL A 161 11.58 -20.98 2.39
C VAL A 161 12.76 -20.10 1.99
N GLN A 162 13.75 -19.92 2.87
CA GLN A 162 14.91 -19.08 2.59
C GLN A 162 15.73 -19.65 1.43
N PHE A 163 16.05 -20.95 1.50
CA PHE A 163 16.73 -21.63 0.39
C PHE A 163 15.94 -21.50 -0.91
N ALA A 164 14.61 -21.69 -0.87
CA ALA A 164 13.78 -21.60 -2.06
C ALA A 164 13.83 -20.19 -2.68
N VAL A 165 13.74 -19.14 -1.86
CA VAL A 165 13.85 -17.75 -2.32
C VAL A 165 15.22 -17.49 -2.94
N ASP A 166 16.30 -17.90 -2.27
CA ASP A 166 17.67 -17.69 -2.76
C ASP A 166 17.94 -18.46 -4.06
N PHE A 167 17.46 -19.71 -4.13
CA PHE A 167 17.51 -20.53 -5.33
C PHE A 167 16.78 -19.84 -6.48
N MET A 168 15.54 -19.39 -6.26
CA MET A 168 14.72 -18.76 -7.30
C MET A 168 15.26 -17.39 -7.73
N LYS A 169 15.84 -16.60 -6.81
CA LYS A 169 16.54 -15.35 -7.13
C LYS A 169 17.74 -15.58 -8.05
N ASN A 170 18.48 -16.67 -7.85
CA ASN A 170 19.59 -17.04 -8.75
C ASN A 170 19.10 -17.69 -10.06
N PHE A 171 17.93 -18.33 -10.03
CA PHE A 171 17.35 -19.03 -11.17
C PHE A 171 16.68 -18.09 -12.18
N TYR A 172 15.91 -17.10 -11.69
CA TYR A 172 15.26 -16.05 -12.49
C TYR A 172 15.98 -14.71 -12.38
N GLY A 173 17.19 -14.69 -11.83
CA GLY A 173 17.95 -13.49 -11.58
C GLY A 173 18.29 -12.76 -12.87
N ILE A 174 17.85 -11.51 -12.97
CA ILE A 174 18.26 -10.58 -14.02
C ILE A 174 19.34 -9.68 -13.42
N GLU A 175 20.59 -9.97 -13.78
CA GLU A 175 21.76 -9.17 -13.44
C GLU A 175 22.06 -8.18 -14.58
N ASP A 176 22.26 -6.91 -14.24
CA ASP A 176 22.76 -5.85 -15.12
C ASP A 176 22.03 -5.66 -16.48
N SER A 177 20.71 -5.88 -16.52
CA SER A 177 19.88 -5.49 -17.68
C SER A 177 19.39 -4.05 -17.55
N THR A 178 19.47 -3.30 -18.65
CA THR A 178 18.89 -1.95 -18.80
C THR A 178 17.54 -1.97 -19.52
N ASP A 179 17.03 -3.15 -19.89
CA ASP A 179 15.76 -3.28 -20.59
C ASP A 179 14.57 -3.08 -19.63
N GLU A 180 13.58 -2.29 -20.05
CA GLU A 180 12.43 -1.95 -19.22
C GLU A 180 11.58 -3.16 -18.86
N ALA A 181 11.39 -4.11 -19.79
CA ALA A 181 10.61 -5.32 -19.54
C ALA A 181 11.32 -6.22 -18.52
N ASP A 182 12.64 -6.32 -18.61
CA ASP A 182 13.47 -7.06 -17.65
C ASP A 182 13.39 -6.47 -16.23
N LEU A 183 13.46 -5.15 -16.10
CA LEU A 183 13.34 -4.47 -14.81
C LEU A 183 11.95 -4.65 -14.19
N VAL A 184 10.90 -4.58 -15.00
CA VAL A 184 9.52 -4.84 -14.57
C VAL A 184 9.36 -6.29 -14.11
N ASN A 185 9.89 -7.25 -14.88
CA ASN A 185 9.82 -8.66 -14.53
C ASN A 185 10.61 -8.99 -13.26
N LYS A 186 11.77 -8.36 -13.05
CA LYS A 186 12.52 -8.46 -11.80
C LYS A 186 11.67 -8.03 -10.61
N TRP A 187 10.96 -6.91 -10.73
CA TRP A 187 10.09 -6.42 -9.66
C TRP A 187 8.89 -7.34 -9.41
N ASN A 188 8.23 -7.81 -10.47
CA ASN A 188 7.09 -8.73 -10.39
C ASN A 188 7.49 -10.08 -9.76
N ASN A 189 8.67 -10.59 -10.10
CA ASN A 189 9.18 -11.83 -9.52
C ASN A 189 9.48 -11.68 -8.03
N GLU A 190 10.07 -10.55 -7.62
CA GLU A 190 10.34 -10.24 -6.22
C GLU A 190 9.06 -10.20 -5.39
N LEU A 191 7.96 -9.69 -5.94
CA LEU A 191 6.65 -9.71 -5.28
C LEU A 191 6.19 -11.14 -4.97
N GLY A 192 6.40 -12.09 -5.90
CA GLY A 192 6.07 -13.48 -5.66
C GLY A 192 6.95 -14.14 -4.59
N TYR A 193 8.25 -13.82 -4.54
CA TYR A 193 9.15 -14.29 -3.48
C TYR A 193 8.70 -13.80 -2.10
N GLN A 194 8.36 -12.51 -2.00
CA GLN A 194 7.85 -11.91 -0.78
C GLN A 194 6.55 -12.55 -0.30
N ALA A 195 5.64 -12.91 -1.22
CA ALA A 195 4.38 -13.56 -0.88
C ALA A 195 4.59 -14.93 -0.18
N VAL A 196 5.69 -15.63 -0.50
CA VAL A 196 6.06 -16.93 0.10
C VAL A 196 6.91 -16.77 1.37
N ASN A 197 7.64 -15.67 1.53
CA ASN A 197 8.69 -15.51 2.56
C ASN A 197 8.19 -15.49 4.02
N ASN A 198 6.88 -15.39 4.27
CA ASN A 198 6.32 -15.34 5.62
C ASN A 198 5.91 -16.74 6.10
N ARG A 199 6.61 -17.32 7.08
CA ARG A 199 6.35 -18.70 7.54
C ARG A 199 5.19 -18.76 8.53
N SER A 200 4.39 -19.82 8.43
CA SER A 200 3.34 -20.12 9.40
C SER A 200 3.66 -21.38 10.20
N THR A 201 3.47 -21.32 11.52
CA THR A 201 3.60 -22.49 12.40
C THR A 201 2.31 -23.31 12.34
N TYR A 202 2.39 -24.52 11.82
CA TYR A 202 1.29 -25.48 11.81
C TYR A 202 1.54 -26.57 12.84
N CYS A 203 0.62 -26.73 13.80
CA CYS A 203 0.72 -27.74 14.84
C CYS A 203 -0.44 -28.74 14.78
N ARG A 204 -0.13 -30.03 14.93
CA ARG A 204 -1.11 -31.11 15.06
C ARG A 204 -0.97 -31.81 16.40
N CYS A 205 -2.08 -31.99 17.09
CA CYS A 205 -2.16 -32.79 18.30
C CYS A 205 -2.21 -34.28 17.97
N THR A 206 -1.46 -35.10 18.70
CA THR A 206 -1.48 -36.56 18.63
C THR A 206 -1.71 -37.14 20.02
N GLY A 207 -2.72 -38.01 20.13
CA GLY A 207 -3.06 -38.74 21.35
C GLY A 207 -4.34 -39.57 21.18
N LEU A 208 -4.60 -40.48 22.10
CA LEU A 208 -5.82 -41.30 22.10
C LEU A 208 -7.06 -40.39 22.18
N SER A 209 -8.02 -40.62 21.30
CA SER A 209 -9.32 -39.91 21.29
C SER A 209 -9.24 -38.37 21.19
N GLY A 210 -8.19 -37.83 20.55
CA GLY A 210 -8.06 -36.37 20.33
C GLY A 210 -7.39 -35.60 21.46
N SER A 211 -6.83 -36.26 22.47
CA SER A 211 -6.02 -35.60 23.50
C SER A 211 -4.75 -34.97 22.90
N CYS A 212 -4.38 -33.76 23.31
CA CYS A 212 -3.17 -33.05 22.86
C CYS A 212 -1.99 -33.19 23.84
N VAL A 213 -1.68 -34.41 24.28
CA VAL A 213 -0.55 -34.66 25.20
C VAL A 213 0.79 -34.55 24.47
N VAL A 214 0.81 -34.88 23.17
CA VAL A 214 1.94 -34.67 22.27
C VAL A 214 1.48 -33.78 21.13
N GLN A 215 2.20 -32.69 20.88
CA GLN A 215 1.94 -31.76 19.79
C GLN A 215 3.10 -31.80 18.82
N THR A 216 2.81 -32.00 17.53
CA THR A 216 3.82 -31.99 16.47
C THR A 216 3.65 -30.72 15.64
N CYS A 217 4.64 -29.82 15.71
CA CYS A 217 4.62 -28.54 15.00
C CYS A 217 5.62 -28.54 13.85
N TYR A 218 5.34 -27.73 12.82
CA TYR A 218 6.18 -27.55 11.64
C TYR A 218 6.05 -26.10 11.19
N GLU A 219 7.17 -25.48 10.79
CA GLU A 219 7.11 -24.27 9.99
C GLU A 219 6.89 -24.64 8.53
N ARG A 220 5.88 -24.02 7.92
CA ARG A 220 5.54 -24.23 6.52
C ARG A 220 5.47 -22.89 5.79
N ALA A 221 5.72 -22.95 4.48
CA ALA A 221 5.34 -21.87 3.59
C ALA A 221 3.81 -21.60 3.72
N PRO A 222 3.35 -20.36 3.46
CA PRO A 222 1.94 -20.05 3.39
C PRO A 222 1.19 -21.00 2.45
N SER A 223 -0.09 -21.23 2.74
CA SER A 223 -0.92 -22.00 1.81
C SER A 223 -1.02 -21.29 0.45
N VAL A 224 -1.19 -22.04 -0.63
CA VAL A 224 -1.31 -21.45 -1.99
C VAL A 224 -2.47 -20.44 -2.06
N ASP A 225 -3.58 -20.71 -1.36
CA ASP A 225 -4.71 -19.78 -1.23
C ASP A 225 -4.30 -18.47 -0.54
N GLU A 226 -3.53 -18.54 0.55
CA GLU A 226 -2.99 -17.36 1.24
C GLU A 226 -2.03 -16.56 0.35
N ILE A 227 -1.16 -17.25 -0.41
CA ILE A 227 -0.27 -16.63 -1.41
C ILE A 227 -1.10 -15.91 -2.46
N GLY A 228 -2.11 -16.58 -3.02
CA GLY A 228 -2.97 -16.00 -4.04
C GLY A 228 -3.77 -14.81 -3.53
N GLN A 229 -4.24 -14.85 -2.27
CA GLN A 229 -4.96 -13.73 -1.66
C GLN A 229 -4.05 -12.52 -1.47
N LYS A 230 -2.80 -12.73 -1.00
CA LYS A 230 -1.79 -11.67 -0.89
C LYS A 230 -1.51 -11.01 -2.24
N LEU A 231 -1.24 -11.83 -3.28
CA LEU A 231 -0.97 -11.31 -4.63
C LEU A 231 -2.19 -10.60 -5.22
N ARG A 232 -3.38 -11.20 -5.12
CA ARG A 232 -4.64 -10.61 -5.61
C ARG A 232 -4.97 -9.28 -4.96
N ASN A 233 -4.83 -9.18 -3.63
CA ASN A 233 -5.09 -7.92 -2.92
C ASN A 233 -4.12 -6.83 -3.38
N LYS A 234 -2.84 -7.18 -3.58
CA LYS A 234 -1.82 -6.27 -4.07
C LYS A 234 -2.09 -5.76 -5.49
N SER A 235 -2.62 -6.59 -6.41
CA SER A 235 -2.92 -6.12 -7.78
C SER A 235 -4.25 -5.43 -7.95
N LEU A 236 -5.27 -5.79 -7.17
CA LEU A 236 -6.58 -5.14 -7.22
C LEU A 236 -6.56 -3.81 -6.46
N GLY A 237 -5.44 -3.44 -5.84
CA GLY A 237 -5.37 -2.29 -4.93
C GLY A 237 -6.26 -2.47 -3.71
N PHE A 238 -6.66 -3.70 -3.41
CA PHE A 238 -7.47 -4.07 -2.25
C PHE A 238 -6.57 -4.21 -1.01
N ASP A 239 -5.70 -3.23 -0.80
CA ASP A 239 -5.13 -3.01 0.51
C ASP A 239 -6.22 -2.42 1.38
N ARG A 240 -6.55 -3.10 2.49
CA ARG A 240 -7.36 -2.51 3.56
C ARG A 240 -6.77 -1.17 4.01
N CYS A 241 -5.45 -1.01 3.87
CA CYS A 241 -4.67 0.20 4.08
C CYS A 241 -4.80 1.27 2.98
N ALA A 242 -5.05 0.92 1.71
CA ALA A 242 -5.14 1.91 0.62
C ALA A 242 -6.49 2.64 0.59
N THR A 243 -7.56 1.97 1.04
CA THR A 243 -8.92 2.55 1.09
C THR A 243 -9.20 3.27 2.41
N ASP A 244 -8.68 2.74 3.53
CA ASP A 244 -8.65 3.43 4.82
C ASP A 244 -7.35 3.10 5.55
N PRO A 245 -6.36 3.99 5.48
CA PRO A 245 -5.08 3.84 6.18
C PRO A 245 -5.16 3.62 7.70
N THR A 246 -6.31 3.90 8.35
CA THR A 246 -6.50 3.61 9.77
C THR A 246 -6.76 2.12 10.06
N ASN A 247 -7.02 1.31 9.04
CA ASN A 247 -7.17 -0.14 9.15
C ASN A 247 -5.85 -0.92 9.11
N CYS A 248 -4.71 -0.23 9.00
CA CYS A 248 -3.41 -0.90 9.01
C CYS A 248 -3.11 -1.52 10.38
N THR A 249 -2.83 -2.81 10.38
CA THR A 249 -2.55 -3.59 11.58
C THR A 249 -1.09 -3.59 11.98
N ASN A 250 -0.15 -3.37 11.06
CA ASN A 250 1.29 -3.21 11.35
C ASN A 250 2.01 -2.44 10.22
N CYS A 251 3.29 -2.09 10.41
CA CYS A 251 4.12 -1.35 9.45
C CYS A 251 4.37 -2.11 8.14
N ALA A 252 4.47 -3.44 8.18
CA ALA A 252 4.69 -4.29 7.00
C ALA A 252 3.42 -4.43 6.13
N ASP A 253 2.24 -4.29 6.75
CA ASP A 253 0.93 -4.32 6.08
C ASP A 253 0.64 -3.03 5.30
N THR A 254 1.46 -1.99 5.46
CA THR A 254 1.28 -0.74 4.69
C THR A 254 1.53 -0.96 3.21
N HIS A 255 2.40 -1.91 2.85
CA HIS A 255 2.88 -2.21 1.48
C HIS A 255 3.45 -1.01 0.69
N VAL A 256 3.49 0.18 1.30
CA VAL A 256 4.01 1.45 0.80
C VAL A 256 5.36 1.79 1.45
N PHE A 257 5.60 1.36 2.69
CA PHE A 257 6.87 1.59 3.34
C PHE A 257 8.01 0.83 2.66
N ASN A 258 9.15 1.52 2.50
CA ASN A 258 10.41 0.86 2.20
C ASN A 258 11.02 0.24 3.47
N THR A 259 12.09 -0.55 3.31
CA THR A 259 12.74 -1.25 4.41
C THR A 259 13.18 -0.34 5.56
N HIS A 260 13.68 0.87 5.27
CA HIS A 260 14.06 1.84 6.32
C HIS A 260 12.84 2.35 7.08
N GLN A 261 11.75 2.67 6.38
CA GLN A 261 10.50 3.13 6.97
C GLN A 261 9.87 2.06 7.87
N GLU A 262 9.82 0.81 7.41
CA GLU A 262 9.34 -0.32 8.20
C GLU A 262 10.16 -0.50 9.48
N GLU A 263 11.49 -0.38 9.38
CA GLU A 263 12.38 -0.48 10.53
C GLU A 263 12.15 0.64 11.55
N GLN A 264 12.10 1.91 11.10
CA GLN A 264 11.85 3.04 12.00
C GLN A 264 10.47 2.94 12.65
N CYS A 265 9.45 2.56 11.88
CA CYS A 265 8.08 2.38 12.37
C CYS A 265 8.00 1.24 13.41
N SER A 266 8.64 0.10 13.14
CA SER A 266 8.57 -1.08 14.01
C SER A 266 9.25 -0.87 15.37
N ARG A 267 10.25 0.02 15.46
CA ARG A 267 10.95 0.35 16.71
C ARG A 267 10.12 1.17 17.70
N HIS A 268 9.05 1.82 17.26
CA HIS A 268 8.31 2.82 18.04
C HIS A 268 6.84 2.44 18.31
N GLY A 269 6.52 1.14 18.34
CA GLY A 269 5.17 0.65 18.62
C GLY A 269 4.42 0.12 17.40
N ASN A 270 5.09 0.06 16.24
CA ASN A 270 4.66 -0.62 15.02
C ASN A 270 3.25 -0.17 14.54
N THR A 271 2.22 -0.89 14.96
CA THR A 271 0.80 -0.61 14.68
C THR A 271 0.38 0.80 15.05
N GLU A 272 0.77 1.29 16.22
CA GLU A 272 0.26 2.56 16.75
C GLU A 272 0.84 3.78 16.02
N VAL A 273 2.09 3.67 15.55
CA VAL A 273 2.73 4.66 14.68
C VAL A 273 1.98 4.78 13.36
N VAL A 274 1.69 3.64 12.71
CA VAL A 274 0.99 3.64 11.41
C VAL A 274 -0.38 4.28 11.55
N LYS A 275 -1.16 3.90 12.57
CA LYS A 275 -2.49 4.48 12.81
C LYS A 275 -2.42 5.98 13.09
N ALA A 276 -1.48 6.42 13.93
CA ALA A 276 -1.32 7.83 14.27
C ALA A 276 -0.99 8.67 13.04
N ILE A 277 0.06 8.31 12.29
CA ILE A 277 0.48 9.02 11.07
C ILE A 277 -0.65 9.03 10.05
N SER A 278 -1.28 7.87 9.85
CA SER A 278 -2.37 7.72 8.88
C SER A 278 -3.52 8.64 9.18
N LYS A 279 -3.99 8.63 10.42
CA LYS A 279 -5.07 9.49 10.89
C LYS A 279 -4.70 10.96 10.74
N GLY A 280 -3.51 11.35 11.20
CA GLY A 280 -3.04 12.74 11.15
C GLY A 280 -2.96 13.30 9.72
N ALA A 281 -2.35 12.53 8.82
CA ALA A 281 -2.25 12.90 7.42
C ALA A 281 -3.63 12.97 6.74
N LEU A 282 -4.54 12.01 7.00
CA LEU A 282 -5.91 12.06 6.49
C LEU A 282 -6.70 13.27 7.01
N ASP A 283 -6.61 13.57 8.30
CA ASP A 283 -7.31 14.70 8.90
C ASP A 283 -6.79 16.03 8.34
N CYS A 284 -5.48 16.15 8.09
CA CYS A 284 -4.89 17.28 7.36
C CYS A 284 -5.42 17.38 5.92
N ILE A 285 -5.52 16.28 5.18
CA ILE A 285 -6.05 16.29 3.81
C ILE A 285 -7.54 16.66 3.79
N ARG A 286 -8.35 16.14 4.71
CA ARG A 286 -9.76 16.55 4.86
C ARG A 286 -9.87 18.06 5.11
N GLN A 287 -8.97 18.62 5.90
CA GLN A 287 -8.94 20.06 6.15
C GLN A 287 -8.42 20.85 4.95
N CYS A 288 -7.47 20.30 4.17
CA CYS A 288 -7.08 20.84 2.88
C CYS A 288 -8.28 20.90 1.93
N GLN A 289 -9.02 19.80 1.75
CA GLN A 289 -10.24 19.75 0.93
C GLN A 289 -11.27 20.78 1.38
N LYS A 290 -11.43 20.98 2.70
CA LYS A 290 -12.30 22.02 3.25
C LYS A 290 -11.81 23.44 2.92
N LYS A 291 -10.50 23.70 2.98
CA LYS A 291 -9.91 25.02 2.69
C LYS A 291 -9.86 25.37 1.20
N PHE A 292 -9.82 24.36 0.33
CA PHE A 292 -9.74 24.51 -1.12
C PHE A 292 -11.08 24.14 -1.81
N ASN A 293 -12.17 23.99 -1.06
CA ASN A 293 -13.45 23.52 -1.60
C ASN A 293 -14.06 24.42 -2.70
N ASN A 294 -13.68 25.71 -2.73
CA ASN A 294 -14.21 26.72 -3.66
C ASN A 294 -13.17 27.17 -4.70
N THR A 295 -11.96 26.62 -4.69
CA THR A 295 -10.92 26.90 -5.71
C THR A 295 -10.98 25.90 -6.86
N GLN A 296 -10.41 26.22 -8.03
CA GLN A 296 -10.36 25.30 -9.20
C GLN A 296 -9.84 23.89 -8.84
N TRP A 297 -8.84 23.82 -7.97
CA TRP A 297 -8.40 22.58 -7.33
C TRP A 297 -8.96 22.49 -5.91
N ASN A 298 -9.56 21.36 -5.53
CA ASN A 298 -10.17 21.13 -4.20
C ASN A 298 -9.45 20.09 -3.37
N CYS A 299 -8.13 19.97 -3.54
CA CYS A 299 -7.32 18.99 -2.81
C CYS A 299 -7.67 17.51 -3.12
N THR A 300 -8.02 17.23 -4.38
CA THR A 300 -8.35 15.89 -4.88
C THR A 300 -7.18 15.09 -5.42
N THR A 301 -5.98 15.67 -5.49
CA THR A 301 -4.76 14.97 -5.94
C THR A 301 -4.34 13.82 -5.02
N PHE A 302 -5.01 13.65 -3.88
CA PHE A 302 -4.72 12.62 -2.88
C PHE A 302 -5.75 11.47 -2.92
N ASN A 303 -5.28 10.26 -3.25
CA ASN A 303 -6.04 9.01 -3.26
C ASN A 303 -5.70 8.06 -2.08
N GLY A 304 -4.87 8.49 -1.11
CA GLY A 304 -4.37 7.63 -0.02
C GLY A 304 -2.96 7.07 -0.25
N GLU A 305 -2.49 7.00 -1.49
CA GLU A 305 -1.24 6.32 -1.86
C GLU A 305 0.04 7.03 -1.36
N TYR A 306 -0.05 8.35 -1.16
CA TYR A 306 1.08 9.19 -0.76
C TYR A 306 1.14 9.50 0.73
N LEU A 307 0.27 8.87 1.54
CA LEU A 307 0.12 9.15 2.98
C LEU A 307 1.44 9.03 3.77
N PHE A 308 2.31 8.16 3.29
CA PHE A 308 3.56 7.76 3.93
C PHE A 308 4.81 8.34 3.23
N GLY A 309 4.61 9.32 2.33
CA GLY A 309 5.71 10.02 1.68
C GLY A 309 6.27 9.33 0.44
N ARG A 310 5.51 8.45 -0.23
CA ARG A 310 5.86 8.02 -1.59
C ARG A 310 5.89 9.25 -2.51
N PHE A 311 6.85 9.32 -3.42
CA PHE A 311 7.08 10.51 -4.23
C PHE A 311 5.89 10.78 -5.15
N ILE A 312 5.28 11.96 -5.02
CA ILE A 312 4.39 12.46 -6.05
C ILE A 312 5.27 12.86 -7.24
N GLU A 313 5.35 12.00 -8.25
CA GLU A 313 6.23 12.19 -9.41
C GLU A 313 5.93 13.49 -10.18
N ASN A 314 4.67 13.96 -10.12
CA ASN A 314 4.24 15.19 -10.76
C ASN A 314 4.24 16.39 -9.79
N ILE A 315 5.43 16.95 -9.53
CA ILE A 315 5.61 18.05 -8.57
C ILE A 315 5.11 19.40 -9.14
N THR A 316 3.81 19.63 -8.97
CA THR A 316 3.07 20.87 -9.24
C THR A 316 2.91 21.70 -7.95
N ARG A 317 2.33 22.90 -8.04
CA ARG A 317 2.07 23.72 -6.84
C ARG A 317 1.05 23.06 -5.90
N GLU A 318 0.09 22.31 -6.43
CA GLU A 318 -0.92 21.55 -5.68
C GLU A 318 -0.26 20.44 -4.86
N THR A 319 0.61 19.65 -5.49
CA THR A 319 1.30 18.55 -4.81
C THR A 319 2.32 19.06 -3.80
N ALA A 320 2.95 20.22 -4.05
CA ALA A 320 3.85 20.88 -3.11
C ALA A 320 3.15 21.24 -1.79
N VAL A 321 1.93 21.80 -1.86
CA VAL A 321 1.18 22.11 -0.63
C VAL A 321 0.65 20.83 0.02
N VAL A 322 0.22 19.83 -0.76
CA VAL A 322 -0.19 18.51 -0.23
C VAL A 322 0.95 17.87 0.59
N ASN A 323 2.19 17.88 0.10
CA ASN A 323 3.34 17.39 0.86
C ASN A 323 3.52 18.12 2.19
N SER A 324 3.30 19.45 2.20
CA SER A 324 3.34 20.26 3.43
C SER A 324 2.23 19.86 4.42
N PHE A 325 1.03 19.55 3.93
CA PHE A 325 -0.08 19.06 4.75
C PHE A 325 0.18 17.66 5.32
N LEU A 326 0.72 16.76 4.50
CA LEU A 326 1.03 15.37 4.89
C LEU A 326 2.13 15.33 5.94
N SER A 327 3.22 16.09 5.75
CA SER A 327 4.31 16.16 6.73
C SER A 327 3.86 16.81 8.05
N ALA A 328 3.03 17.86 7.98
CA ALA A 328 2.44 18.48 9.16
C ALA A 328 1.48 17.53 9.89
N GLY A 329 0.61 16.83 9.15
CA GLY A 329 -0.36 15.89 9.72
C GLY A 329 0.32 14.70 10.41
N ALA A 330 1.35 14.13 9.78
CA ALA A 330 2.15 13.08 10.38
C ALA A 330 2.85 13.54 11.67
N ALA A 331 3.54 14.69 11.64
CA ALA A 331 4.25 15.21 12.81
C ALA A 331 3.28 15.62 13.94
N LEU A 332 2.15 16.24 13.62
CA LEU A 332 1.15 16.61 14.61
C LEU A 332 0.56 15.37 15.30
N ALA A 333 0.15 14.36 14.54
CA ALA A 333 -0.44 13.16 15.13
C ALA A 333 0.55 12.35 15.94
N VAL A 334 1.82 12.30 15.54
CA VAL A 334 2.88 11.71 16.39
C VAL A 334 3.01 12.51 17.68
N ALA A 335 3.06 13.84 17.64
CA ALA A 335 3.15 14.67 18.85
C ALA A 335 1.95 14.47 19.81
N GLU A 336 0.74 14.35 19.28
CA GLU A 336 -0.46 14.03 20.06
C GLU A 336 -0.42 12.61 20.64
N ALA A 337 0.07 11.64 19.87
CA ALA A 337 0.23 10.26 20.33
C ALA A 337 1.32 10.12 21.42
N CYS A 338 2.35 10.97 21.38
CA CYS A 338 3.35 11.09 22.44
C CYS A 338 2.74 11.58 23.76
N HIS A 339 1.85 12.59 23.71
CA HIS A 339 1.21 13.07 24.95
C HIS A 339 0.32 12.02 25.59
N THR A 340 -0.31 11.15 24.78
CA THR A 340 -1.21 10.10 25.26
C THR A 340 -0.45 8.86 25.71
N GLY A 341 0.86 8.79 25.47
CA GLY A 341 1.70 7.62 25.77
C GLY A 341 1.39 6.43 24.86
N VAL A 342 0.86 6.67 23.65
CA VAL A 342 0.49 5.63 22.68
C VAL A 342 1.69 5.14 21.86
N ILE A 343 2.69 6.00 21.64
CA ILE A 343 3.91 5.67 20.88
C ILE A 343 5.06 5.34 21.83
N ASP A 344 5.70 4.17 21.62
CA ASP A 344 6.83 3.72 22.43
C ASP A 344 8.06 4.63 22.22
N GLY A 345 8.70 4.99 23.32
CA GLY A 345 9.89 5.84 23.30
C GLY A 345 9.62 7.31 22.96
N CYS A 346 8.34 7.73 22.93
CA CYS A 346 7.98 9.14 22.82
C CYS A 346 7.30 9.68 24.10
N PRO A 347 8.09 10.03 25.13
CA PRO A 347 7.52 10.67 26.31
C PRO A 347 7.10 12.11 25.99
N CYS A 348 6.06 12.59 26.67
CA CYS A 348 5.82 14.02 26.72
C CYS A 348 6.92 14.76 27.50
N ILE A 349 7.11 16.03 27.17
CA ILE A 349 8.17 16.83 27.80
C ILE A 349 7.68 17.30 29.17
N ALA A 350 8.32 16.81 30.24
CA ALA A 350 8.11 17.31 31.60
C ALA A 350 8.60 18.75 31.70
N SER A 351 7.75 19.64 32.24
CA SER A 351 8.12 21.05 32.42
C SER A 351 9.28 21.20 33.39
N THR A 352 10.36 21.85 32.95
CA THR A 352 11.53 22.15 33.78
C THR A 352 11.46 23.50 34.50
N ASN A 353 10.45 24.33 34.20
CA ASN A 353 10.34 25.68 34.77
C ASN A 353 9.11 25.81 35.67
N TYR A 354 9.33 25.55 36.95
CA TYR A 354 8.47 25.99 38.03
C TYR A 354 8.59 27.53 38.13
N ARG A 355 7.60 28.27 37.64
CA ARG A 355 7.49 29.70 37.90
C ARG A 355 6.63 29.87 39.15
N ASP A 356 7.28 30.39 40.19
CA ASP A 356 6.77 30.65 41.53
C ASP A 356 5.83 31.88 41.54
N ASP A 357 4.73 31.81 40.78
CA ASP A 357 3.58 32.70 40.95
C ASP A 357 2.45 31.85 41.53
N ASP A 358 2.02 32.18 42.76
CA ASP A 358 1.15 31.44 43.70
C ASP A 358 -0.20 30.89 43.17
N THR A 359 -0.51 31.01 41.87
CA THR A 359 -1.82 30.65 41.29
C THR A 359 -1.76 29.74 40.04
N THR A 360 -0.58 29.43 39.49
CA THR A 360 -0.47 28.65 38.24
C THR A 360 0.45 27.44 38.41
N PHE A 361 -0.13 26.23 38.40
CA PHE A 361 0.66 24.99 38.36
C PHE A 361 0.79 24.54 36.91
N LEU A 362 2.01 24.51 36.36
CA LEU A 362 2.26 23.86 35.07
C LEU A 362 2.29 22.34 35.29
N HIS A 363 1.35 21.59 34.70
CA HIS A 363 1.44 20.13 34.69
C HIS A 363 2.35 19.59 33.59
N GLN A 364 2.79 18.34 33.80
CA GLN A 364 4.10 17.79 33.44
C GLN A 364 4.18 17.14 32.04
N CYS A 365 3.35 17.56 31.06
CA CYS A 365 3.23 16.84 29.79
C CYS A 365 2.93 17.78 28.62
N ASN A 366 3.96 18.48 28.14
CA ASN A 366 3.89 19.27 26.91
C ASN A 366 3.95 18.34 25.68
N ASP A 367 3.30 18.74 24.58
CA ASP A 367 3.40 18.02 23.30
C ASP A 367 4.89 17.98 22.87
N ASN A 368 5.43 16.78 22.62
CA ASN A 368 6.83 16.61 22.23
C ASN A 368 7.01 16.79 20.71
N VAL A 369 6.77 18.01 20.25
CA VAL A 369 6.80 18.37 18.82
C VAL A 369 8.20 18.17 18.22
N GLU A 370 9.26 18.39 19.00
CA GLU A 370 10.64 18.19 18.56
C GLU A 370 10.92 16.72 18.22
N PHE A 371 10.57 15.80 19.13
CA PHE A 371 10.67 14.37 18.84
C PHE A 371 9.82 14.00 17.62
N ALA A 372 8.57 14.47 17.56
CA ALA A 372 7.65 14.10 16.49
C ALA A 372 8.17 14.53 15.10
N ILE A 373 8.65 15.77 14.98
CA ILE A 373 9.26 16.26 13.74
C ILE A 373 10.53 15.46 13.41
N GLY A 374 11.39 15.20 14.40
CA GLY A 374 12.61 14.41 14.22
C GLY A 374 12.33 12.98 13.75
N PHE A 375 11.33 12.34 14.36
CA PHE A 375 10.88 11.00 14.00
C PHE A 375 10.36 10.96 12.57
N VAL A 376 9.45 11.86 12.17
CA VAL A 376 8.89 11.88 10.81
C VAL A 376 9.96 12.23 9.76
N LYS A 377 10.90 13.13 10.06
CA LYS A 377 12.07 13.39 9.20
C LYS A 377 12.91 12.14 8.96
N ASN A 378 13.22 11.40 10.03
CA ASN A 378 13.98 10.15 9.91
C ASN A 378 13.17 9.06 9.21
N LEU A 379 11.86 8.97 9.46
CA LEU A 379 10.98 8.04 8.77
C LEU A 379 11.02 8.26 7.25
N TYR A 380 10.84 9.49 6.78
CA TYR A 380 10.90 9.79 5.34
C TYR A 380 12.33 9.78 4.78
N ASN A 381 13.34 9.98 5.62
CA ASN A 381 14.78 9.89 5.30
C ASN A 381 15.23 10.62 4.02
N LEU A 382 14.54 11.71 3.66
CA LEU A 382 14.82 12.42 2.41
C LEU A 382 16.19 13.09 2.42
N GLU A 383 16.80 13.35 3.59
CA GLU A 383 18.07 14.08 3.75
C GLU A 383 19.27 13.43 3.04
N ARG A 384 19.21 12.13 2.77
CA ARG A 384 20.29 11.39 2.09
C ARG A 384 20.22 11.45 0.56
N SER A 385 19.09 11.88 0.00
CA SER A 385 18.89 11.92 -1.44
C SER A 385 19.32 13.25 -2.06
N THR A 386 19.90 13.15 -3.26
CA THR A 386 20.35 14.28 -4.07
C THR A 386 19.49 14.49 -5.32
N THR A 387 18.40 13.73 -5.48
CA THR A 387 17.49 13.94 -6.61
C THR A 387 16.78 15.29 -6.47
N LYS A 388 16.56 15.98 -7.60
CA LYS A 388 15.86 17.28 -7.61
C LYS A 388 14.45 17.17 -7.00
N GLU A 389 13.76 16.05 -7.22
CA GLU A 389 12.44 15.76 -6.65
C GLU A 389 12.49 15.69 -5.11
N ASP A 390 13.51 15.05 -4.54
CA ASP A 390 13.63 14.85 -3.11
C ASP A 390 14.07 16.14 -2.41
N VAL A 391 14.91 16.95 -3.05
CA VAL A 391 15.29 18.28 -2.57
C VAL A 391 14.04 19.17 -2.46
N VAL A 392 13.19 19.19 -3.49
CA VAL A 392 11.94 19.95 -3.48
C VAL A 392 10.93 19.39 -2.46
N THR A 393 10.80 18.07 -2.37
CA THR A 393 9.90 17.42 -1.41
C THR A 393 10.34 17.72 0.02
N ARG A 394 11.64 17.65 0.33
CA ARG A 394 12.20 18.01 1.64
C ARG A 394 11.92 19.46 2.00
N TRP A 395 12.03 20.38 1.03
CA TRP A 395 11.69 21.79 1.22
C TRP A 395 10.21 21.96 1.61
N ASN A 396 9.30 21.36 0.85
CA ASN A 396 7.87 21.45 1.12
C ASN A 396 7.50 20.78 2.45
N ASN A 397 8.08 19.63 2.76
CA ASN A 397 7.87 18.96 4.05
C ASN A 397 8.31 19.84 5.23
N LYS A 398 9.38 20.62 5.06
CA LYS A 398 9.88 21.57 6.07
C LYS A 398 8.83 22.61 6.43
N LEU A 399 8.08 23.13 5.45
CA LEU A 399 7.00 24.09 5.71
C LEU A 399 5.91 23.49 6.61
N GLY A 400 5.59 22.20 6.42
CA GLY A 400 4.68 21.49 7.30
C GLY A 400 5.22 21.33 8.72
N TYR A 401 6.49 20.95 8.87
CA TYR A 401 7.12 20.85 10.20
C TYR A 401 7.18 22.21 10.91
N GLU A 402 7.50 23.28 10.19
CA GLU A 402 7.51 24.65 10.73
C GLU A 402 6.10 25.09 11.16
N ALA A 403 5.05 24.68 10.46
CA ALA A 403 3.67 24.95 10.85
C ALA A 403 3.32 24.25 12.17
N VAL A 404 3.79 23.01 12.40
CA VAL A 404 3.56 22.26 13.65
C VAL A 404 4.40 22.79 14.81
N ASN A 405 5.63 23.26 14.54
CA ASN A 405 6.56 23.72 15.58
C ASN A 405 6.12 25.02 16.30
N ARG A 406 5.07 25.69 15.82
CA ARG A 406 4.52 26.92 16.43
C ARG A 406 3.63 26.59 17.63
N THR A 407 4.23 26.06 18.68
CA THR A 407 3.51 25.72 19.91
C THR A 407 2.99 26.96 20.63
N SER A 408 1.84 26.81 21.29
CA SER A 408 1.23 27.87 22.09
C SER A 408 0.86 27.36 23.48
N THR A 409 0.82 28.27 24.46
CA THR A 409 0.45 27.92 25.83
C THR A 409 -1.06 27.77 25.92
N TYR A 410 -1.53 26.56 26.24
CA TYR A 410 -2.93 26.27 26.51
C TYR A 410 -3.13 26.10 28.02
N CYS A 411 -4.13 26.76 28.57
CA CYS A 411 -4.47 26.70 29.99
C CYS A 411 -5.89 26.18 30.20
N ARG A 412 -6.07 25.27 31.17
CA ARG A 412 -7.36 24.79 31.65
C ARG A 412 -7.57 25.19 33.10
N CYS A 413 -8.72 25.78 33.40
CA CYS A 413 -9.10 26.14 34.76
C CYS A 413 -9.51 24.89 35.55
N ILE A 414 -8.92 24.72 36.73
CA ILE A 414 -9.10 23.54 37.62
C ILE A 414 -9.60 23.94 39.03
N GLY A 415 -9.93 25.21 39.25
CA GLY A 415 -10.52 25.68 40.50
C GLY A 415 -11.94 25.15 40.72
N LEU A 416 -12.42 25.28 41.96
CA LEU A 416 -13.79 24.93 42.35
C LEU A 416 -14.81 25.55 41.39
N SER A 417 -15.79 24.75 40.95
CA SER A 417 -16.82 25.14 39.99
C SER A 417 -16.30 25.70 38.65
N GLY A 418 -15.08 25.33 38.24
CA GLY A 418 -14.46 25.79 36.99
C GLY A 418 -13.77 27.16 37.11
N SER A 419 -13.55 27.65 38.32
CA SER A 419 -12.81 28.90 38.56
C SER A 419 -11.37 28.82 38.02
N CYS A 420 -10.90 29.91 37.41
CA CYS A 420 -9.53 30.05 36.89
C CYS A 420 -8.54 30.63 37.91
N VAL A 421 -8.95 30.80 39.17
CA VAL A 421 -8.03 31.12 40.29
C VAL A 421 -6.90 30.08 40.37
N LEU A 422 -7.22 28.84 39.99
CA LEU A 422 -6.27 27.75 39.86
C LEU A 422 -6.41 27.23 38.42
N GLN A 423 -5.32 27.28 37.67
CA GLN A 423 -5.29 26.79 36.28
C GLN A 423 -4.04 25.95 36.02
N SER A 424 -4.19 24.99 35.13
CA SER A 424 -3.13 24.11 34.64
C SER A 424 -2.82 24.46 33.20
N CYS A 425 -1.58 24.84 32.91
CA CYS A 425 -1.14 25.16 31.54
C CYS A 425 -0.11 24.17 31.02
N TYR A 426 -0.01 24.04 29.69
CA TYR A 426 0.99 23.25 28.98
C TYR A 426 1.18 23.80 27.56
N GLN A 427 2.34 23.53 26.94
CA GLN A 427 2.58 23.84 25.53
C GLN A 427 1.86 22.82 24.64
N ARG A 428 1.08 23.32 23.68
CA ARG A 428 0.43 22.49 22.65
C ARG A 428 0.84 22.88 21.25
N ALA A 429 0.89 21.88 20.39
CA ALA A 429 0.92 22.07 18.95
C ALA A 429 -0.34 22.79 18.45
N PRO A 430 -0.26 23.53 17.33
CA PRO A 430 -1.42 24.18 16.75
C PRO A 430 -2.43 23.15 16.23
N THR A 431 -3.70 23.55 16.19
CA THR A 431 -4.77 22.73 15.62
C THR A 431 -4.59 22.55 14.11
N ILE A 432 -5.14 21.46 13.56
CA ILE A 432 -5.11 21.22 12.11
C ILE A 432 -5.73 22.40 11.33
N SER A 433 -6.76 23.05 11.88
CA SER A 433 -7.40 24.21 11.23
C SER A 433 -6.44 25.42 11.16
N GLU A 434 -5.61 25.64 12.18
CA GLU A 434 -4.59 26.70 12.18
C GLU A 434 -3.48 26.40 11.18
N ILE A 435 -2.97 25.16 11.18
CA ILE A 435 -1.97 24.69 10.19
C ILE A 435 -2.52 24.88 8.77
N ALA A 436 -3.76 24.45 8.53
CA ALA A 436 -4.40 24.57 7.21
C ALA A 436 -4.58 26.02 6.77
N CYS A 437 -4.89 26.92 7.69
CA CYS A 437 -4.98 28.35 7.42
C CYS A 437 -3.63 28.93 7.00
N GLU A 438 -2.56 28.57 7.71
CA GLU A 438 -1.21 29.03 7.42
C GLU A 438 -0.69 28.49 6.07
N LEU A 439 -0.86 27.19 5.80
CA LEU A 439 -0.43 26.61 4.52
C LEU A 439 -1.24 27.13 3.33
N ARG A 440 -2.55 27.42 3.51
CA ARG A 440 -3.38 28.03 2.46
C ARG A 440 -2.91 29.42 2.06
N LYS A 441 -2.49 30.25 3.03
CA LYS A 441 -1.93 31.59 2.75
C LYS A 441 -0.62 31.49 1.97
N LYS A 442 0.22 30.51 2.30
CA LYS A 442 1.50 30.27 1.62
C LYS A 442 1.34 29.71 0.20
N TYR A 443 0.26 28.97 -0.08
CA TYR A 443 0.00 28.37 -1.40
C TYR A 443 -0.10 29.38 -2.55
N ASP A 444 -0.65 30.57 -2.32
CA ASP A 444 -0.79 31.59 -3.38
C ASP A 444 0.57 32.16 -3.81
N GLY A 445 1.57 32.13 -2.93
CA GLY A 445 2.95 32.55 -3.21
C GLY A 445 3.88 31.41 -3.65
N SER A 446 3.34 30.27 -4.11
CA SER A 446 4.15 29.13 -4.54
C SER A 446 5.14 29.50 -5.64
N GLN A 447 6.39 29.05 -5.53
CA GLN A 447 7.48 29.42 -6.44
C GLN A 447 7.86 28.25 -7.36
N LYS A 448 7.91 28.50 -8.66
CA LYS A 448 8.49 27.55 -9.60
C LYS A 448 10.02 27.63 -9.53
N VAL A 449 10.67 26.50 -9.31
CA VAL A 449 12.11 26.45 -9.06
C VAL A 449 12.86 25.53 -10.02
N VAL A 450 14.16 25.78 -10.13
CA VAL A 450 15.16 24.87 -10.69
C VAL A 450 16.17 24.54 -9.60
N GLU A 451 16.66 23.31 -9.62
CA GLU A 451 17.67 22.84 -8.67
C GLU A 451 19.06 22.95 -9.31
N VAL A 452 19.99 23.55 -8.57
CA VAL A 452 21.40 23.72 -8.94
C VAL A 452 22.22 23.47 -7.69
N ASP A 453 23.06 22.44 -7.69
CA ASP A 453 23.94 22.05 -6.58
C ASP A 453 23.20 21.93 -5.24
N SER A 454 22.07 21.19 -5.23
CA SER A 454 21.15 21.00 -4.09
C SER A 454 20.54 22.29 -3.53
N SER A 455 20.66 23.41 -4.25
CA SER A 455 20.05 24.70 -3.93
C SER A 455 18.92 25.01 -4.92
N LEU A 456 17.86 25.65 -4.44
CA LEU A 456 16.68 25.98 -5.24
C LEU A 456 16.68 27.45 -5.63
N TYR A 457 16.59 27.70 -6.93
CA TYR A 457 16.53 29.03 -7.55
C TYR A 457 15.24 29.20 -8.34
N LEU A 458 14.80 30.44 -8.55
CA LEU A 458 13.58 30.71 -9.32
C LEU A 458 13.76 30.32 -10.79
N ALA A 459 12.81 29.56 -11.34
CA ALA A 459 12.91 29.07 -12.72
C ALA A 459 12.93 30.19 -13.77
N GLY A 460 12.31 31.34 -13.48
CA GLY A 460 12.31 32.51 -14.37
C GLY A 460 13.54 33.41 -14.23
N ASN A 461 14.33 33.26 -13.16
CA ASN A 461 15.56 34.00 -12.92
C ASN A 461 16.49 33.17 -12.00
N PRO A 462 17.38 32.34 -12.59
CA PRO A 462 18.23 31.42 -11.84
C PRO A 462 19.26 32.07 -10.92
N ASP A 463 19.40 33.40 -10.93
CA ASP A 463 20.29 34.13 -10.01
C ASP A 463 19.63 34.40 -8.64
N ILE A 464 18.31 34.22 -8.54
CA ILE A 464 17.53 34.51 -7.34
C ILE A 464 17.18 33.19 -6.62
N LYS A 465 17.65 33.05 -5.38
CA LYS A 465 17.28 31.91 -4.52
C LYS A 465 15.80 31.94 -4.17
N ALA A 466 15.19 30.76 -4.09
CA ALA A 466 13.80 30.62 -3.68
C ALA A 466 13.62 31.11 -2.22
N LEU A 467 12.50 31.79 -1.96
CA LEU A 467 12.17 32.26 -0.62
C LEU A 467 11.77 31.07 0.29
N PRO A 468 12.37 30.94 1.48
CA PRO A 468 12.22 29.77 2.36
C PRO A 468 10.80 29.56 2.89
N ASP A 469 9.98 30.60 2.90
CA ASP A 469 8.65 30.57 3.50
C ASP A 469 7.54 30.04 2.60
N PHE A 470 7.80 29.79 1.32
CA PHE A 470 6.76 29.42 0.35
C PHE A 470 6.99 28.02 -0.23
N PRO A 471 5.90 27.30 -0.61
CA PRO A 471 6.00 26.03 -1.32
C PRO A 471 6.71 26.21 -2.64
N VAL A 472 7.49 25.20 -3.04
CA VAL A 472 8.25 25.20 -4.28
C VAL A 472 7.86 24.01 -5.16
N HIS A 473 7.84 24.21 -6.47
CA HIS A 473 7.44 23.18 -7.43
C HIS A 473 8.29 23.21 -8.71
N LEU A 474 8.38 22.06 -9.39
CA LEU A 474 9.20 21.91 -10.60
C LEU A 474 8.37 22.13 -11.88
N ARG A 475 7.12 21.69 -11.88
CA ARG A 475 6.25 21.66 -13.06
C ARG A 475 5.12 22.68 -12.96
N ASN A 476 4.59 23.07 -14.12
CA ASN A 476 3.41 23.93 -14.18
C ASN A 476 2.16 23.10 -13.87
N THR A 477 1.18 23.73 -13.24
CA THR A 477 -0.14 23.12 -13.00
C THR A 477 -0.84 22.85 -14.34
N PRO A 478 -1.39 21.64 -14.57
CA PRO A 478 -2.21 21.36 -15.74
C PRO A 478 -3.53 22.15 -15.70
N ASN A 479 -4.37 22.02 -16.73
CA ASN A 479 -5.68 22.63 -16.70
C ASN A 479 -6.61 21.91 -15.70
N LEU A 480 -6.80 22.49 -14.52
CA LEU A 480 -7.65 21.95 -13.44
C LEU A 480 -9.14 21.90 -13.77
N CYS A 481 -9.58 22.61 -14.80
CA CYS A 481 -10.98 22.67 -15.21
C CYS A 481 -11.43 21.40 -15.94
N ILE A 482 -10.49 20.75 -16.64
CA ILE A 482 -10.75 19.59 -17.48
C ILE A 482 -10.35 18.33 -16.69
N PRO A 483 -11.23 17.31 -16.60
CA PRO A 483 -10.87 16.05 -15.97
C PRO A 483 -9.67 15.39 -16.68
N SER A 484 -8.65 15.02 -15.92
CA SER A 484 -7.47 14.27 -16.35
C SER A 484 -7.22 13.14 -15.35
N PRO A 485 -7.56 11.88 -15.68
CA PRO A 485 -7.30 10.73 -14.80
C PRO A 485 -5.82 10.52 -14.52
N GLU A 486 -4.94 10.78 -15.50
CA GLU A 486 -3.48 10.62 -15.37
C GLU A 486 -2.89 11.57 -14.31
N ASP A 487 -3.41 12.79 -14.22
CA ASP A 487 -2.97 13.80 -13.25
C ASP A 487 -3.80 13.80 -11.95
N ASN A 488 -4.74 12.86 -11.79
CA ASN A 488 -5.73 12.86 -10.70
C ASN A 488 -6.52 14.18 -10.59
N ILE A 489 -6.87 14.78 -11.73
CA ILE A 489 -7.69 15.99 -11.84
C ILE A 489 -9.13 15.60 -12.16
N LEU A 490 -10.08 15.98 -11.30
CA LEU A 490 -11.50 15.66 -11.50
C LEU A 490 -12.25 16.65 -12.40
N GLY A 491 -11.67 17.82 -12.67
CA GLY A 491 -12.34 18.92 -13.35
C GLY A 491 -13.26 19.73 -12.43
N THR A 492 -13.85 20.79 -12.96
CA THR A 492 -14.69 21.72 -12.19
C THR A 492 -16.19 21.58 -12.45
N ARG A 493 -16.57 20.80 -13.46
CA ARG A 493 -17.96 20.56 -13.85
C ARG A 493 -18.80 20.00 -12.71
N GLY A 494 -20.00 20.56 -12.52
CA GLY A 494 -20.94 20.13 -11.47
C GLY A 494 -20.57 20.57 -10.05
N ARG A 495 -19.43 21.25 -9.84
CA ARG A 495 -19.07 21.79 -8.52
C ARG A 495 -19.96 22.96 -8.14
N ARG A 496 -20.37 23.00 -6.88
CA ARG A 496 -21.14 24.11 -6.32
C ARG A 496 -20.27 25.35 -6.22
N CYS A 497 -20.84 26.51 -6.53
CA CYS A 497 -20.17 27.79 -6.44
C CYS A 497 -21.11 28.86 -5.88
N GLU A 498 -20.56 29.96 -5.38
CA GLU A 498 -21.32 31.09 -4.85
C GLU A 498 -21.04 32.34 -5.69
N PRO A 499 -22.03 32.88 -6.43
CA PRO A 499 -21.81 34.01 -7.33
C PRO A 499 -21.62 35.34 -6.62
N SER A 500 -21.99 35.46 -5.34
CA SER A 500 -21.81 36.70 -4.56
C SER A 500 -20.36 36.93 -4.09
N ILE A 501 -19.48 35.94 -4.27
CA ILE A 501 -18.07 36.01 -3.82
C ILE A 501 -17.19 36.47 -4.98
N SER A 502 -16.37 37.49 -4.72
CA SER A 502 -15.32 37.96 -5.64
C SER A 502 -13.98 37.31 -5.32
N GLY A 503 -13.15 37.07 -6.35
CA GLY A 503 -11.79 36.53 -6.20
C GLY A 503 -11.61 35.11 -6.75
N PRO A 504 -10.55 34.39 -6.35
CA PRO A 504 -10.24 33.04 -6.85
C PRO A 504 -11.28 31.97 -6.44
N ASP A 505 -12.10 32.28 -5.43
CA ASP A 505 -13.21 31.42 -4.97
C ASP A 505 -14.55 31.78 -5.63
N SER A 506 -14.56 32.71 -6.59
CA SER A 506 -15.75 33.11 -7.34
C SER A 506 -16.23 32.02 -8.29
N CYS A 507 -17.53 31.99 -8.58
CA CYS A 507 -18.08 31.13 -9.64
C CYS A 507 -17.36 31.32 -10.99
N SER A 508 -16.97 32.54 -11.37
CA SER A 508 -16.23 32.79 -12.61
C SER A 508 -14.87 32.09 -12.65
N SER A 509 -14.12 32.14 -11.55
CA SER A 509 -12.81 31.49 -11.46
C SER A 509 -12.94 29.97 -11.35
N LEU A 510 -13.80 29.50 -10.45
CA LEU A 510 -14.05 28.08 -10.21
C LEU A 510 -14.59 27.37 -11.45
N CYS A 511 -15.54 27.98 -12.16
CA CYS A 511 -16.13 27.42 -13.38
C CYS A 511 -15.33 27.79 -14.65
N CYS A 512 -14.13 28.36 -14.50
CA CYS A 512 -13.21 28.64 -15.59
C CYS A 512 -13.81 29.49 -16.71
N ASN A 513 -14.69 30.43 -16.33
CA ASN A 513 -15.48 31.26 -17.23
C ASN A 513 -16.40 30.51 -18.21
N ASN A 514 -16.65 29.21 -18.00
CA ASN A 514 -17.58 28.41 -18.81
C ASN A 514 -19.06 28.61 -18.43
N GLY A 515 -19.33 29.44 -17.41
CA GLY A 515 -20.66 29.69 -16.86
C GLY A 515 -21.08 28.72 -15.75
N PHE A 516 -22.24 28.99 -15.16
CA PHE A 516 -22.83 28.19 -14.09
C PHE A 516 -24.35 28.20 -14.25
N GLU A 517 -25.01 27.12 -13.82
CA GLU A 517 -26.47 27.03 -13.78
C GLU A 517 -26.99 27.11 -12.34
N SER A 518 -28.16 27.73 -12.17
CA SER A 518 -28.87 27.71 -10.90
C SER A 518 -29.72 26.45 -10.77
N PHE A 519 -29.78 25.90 -9.55
CA PHE A 519 -30.67 24.82 -9.19
C PHE A 519 -31.32 25.13 -7.85
N THR A 520 -32.55 24.66 -7.66
CA THR A 520 -33.23 24.75 -6.35
C THR A 520 -33.04 23.45 -5.58
N TYR A 521 -32.85 23.56 -4.27
CA TYR A 521 -32.82 22.42 -3.36
C TYR A 521 -33.55 22.76 -2.07
N GLU A 522 -34.18 21.76 -1.50
CA GLU A 522 -34.94 21.87 -0.26
C GLU A 522 -34.02 21.67 0.94
N VAL A 523 -34.11 22.59 1.91
CA VAL A 523 -33.40 22.50 3.18
C VAL A 523 -34.42 22.40 4.31
N PRO A 524 -34.41 21.32 5.11
CA PRO A 524 -35.26 21.24 6.28
C PRO A 524 -34.78 22.25 7.32
N VAL A 525 -35.72 23.05 7.84
CA VAL A 525 -35.51 23.90 9.01
C VAL A 525 -36.10 23.16 10.19
N GLU A 526 -35.24 22.80 11.13
CA GLU A 526 -35.63 22.07 12.33
C GLU A 526 -35.43 22.95 13.56
N THR A 527 -36.42 22.96 14.44
CA THR A 527 -36.27 23.53 15.77
C THR A 527 -36.00 22.42 16.76
N CYS A 528 -34.80 22.46 17.32
CA CYS A 528 -34.32 21.48 18.28
C CYS A 528 -34.49 21.99 19.71
N ARG A 529 -35.14 21.20 20.56
CA ARG A 529 -35.21 21.42 22.01
C ARG A 529 -34.42 20.35 22.74
N PHE A 530 -33.70 20.75 23.77
CA PHE A 530 -33.08 19.81 24.69
C PHE A 530 -34.14 19.28 25.66
N VAL A 531 -34.31 17.95 25.71
CA VAL A 531 -35.15 17.28 26.70
C VAL A 531 -34.25 16.80 27.82
N TRP A 532 -34.56 17.26 29.03
CA TRP A 532 -33.79 16.92 30.22
C TRP A 532 -33.74 15.39 30.42
N CYS A 533 -32.55 14.89 30.76
CA CYS A 533 -32.08 13.51 30.56
C CYS A 533 -31.71 13.14 29.09
N CYS A 534 -30.90 14.04 28.51
CA CYS A 534 -29.82 13.80 27.52
C CYS A 534 -30.19 13.49 26.07
N ARG A 535 -31.34 13.96 25.58
CA ARG A 535 -31.69 13.87 24.16
C ARG A 535 -32.04 15.24 23.58
N ILE A 536 -31.62 15.45 22.34
CA ILE A 536 -32.08 16.57 21.53
C ILE A 536 -33.27 16.05 20.72
N GLU A 537 -34.43 16.68 20.88
CA GLU A 537 -35.60 16.43 20.03
C GLU A 537 -35.69 17.58 19.02
N CYS A 538 -35.49 17.27 17.75
CA CYS A 538 -35.69 18.21 16.65
C CYS A 538 -37.04 17.95 16.00
N VAL A 539 -37.80 19.02 15.77
CA VAL A 539 -39.08 18.98 15.06
C VAL A 539 -38.89 19.78 13.77
N LEU A 540 -39.21 19.16 12.64
CA LEU A 540 -39.25 19.84 11.34
C LEU A 540 -40.34 20.92 11.39
N GLU A 541 -39.96 22.19 11.22
CA GLU A 541 -40.91 23.30 11.16
C GLU A 541 -41.38 23.54 9.73
N GLU A 542 -40.41 23.71 8.84
CA GLU A 542 -40.66 24.01 7.45
C GLU A 542 -39.54 23.47 6.56
N VAL A 543 -39.84 23.37 5.28
CA VAL A 543 -38.86 23.05 4.25
C VAL A 543 -38.70 24.30 3.39
N ILE A 544 -37.53 24.94 3.48
CA ILE A 544 -37.23 26.13 2.70
C ILE A 544 -36.56 25.75 1.39
N THR A 545 -37.01 26.32 0.29
CA THR A 545 -36.34 26.19 -1.00
C THR A 545 -35.19 27.18 -1.06
N LYS A 546 -33.96 26.69 -1.22
CA LYS A 546 -32.77 27.51 -1.49
C LYS A 546 -32.35 27.38 -2.94
N THR A 547 -31.80 28.47 -3.47
CA THR A 547 -31.14 28.48 -4.78
C THR A 547 -29.65 28.23 -4.57
N GLY A 548 -29.09 27.26 -5.29
CA GLY A 548 -27.66 27.02 -5.39
C GLY A 548 -27.19 27.18 -6.83
N TYR A 549 -25.88 27.25 -7.03
CA TYR A 549 -25.27 27.36 -8.35
C TYR A 549 -24.21 26.28 -8.55
N ARG A 550 -24.09 25.76 -9.77
CA ARG A 550 -23.06 24.76 -10.11
C ARG A 550 -22.45 25.03 -11.49
N CYS A 551 -21.18 24.68 -11.64
CA CYS A 551 -20.45 24.84 -12.90
C CYS A 551 -20.98 23.91 -14.01
N LEU A 552 -21.00 24.42 -15.25
CA LEU A 552 -21.50 23.72 -16.44
C LEU A 552 -20.56 22.63 -16.99
#